data_AF-A0A9P4GVN7-F1
#
_entry.id   AF-A0A9P4GVN7-F1
#
_cell.length_a   1.000
_cell.length_b   1.000
_cell.length_c   1.000
_cell.angle_alpha   90.00
_cell.angle_beta   90.00
_cell.angle_gamma   90.00
#
_symmetry.space_group_name_H-M   'P 1'
#
loop_
_entity.id
_entity.type
_entity.pdbx_description
1 polymer ?
#
loop_
_entity_poly.entity_id
_entity_poly.type
_entity_poly.pdbx_seq_one_letter_code
_entity_poly.pdbx_strand_id
1 'polypeptide(L)'
;MNSSILILPSWTPKKRLSGLLQTPRQTIYYLRCMNLWIAMVEKEYKWLMINVRLAPKFTSAVRSLKNLEKSFQSLEDRETKFGFLDRYFDDAADILNLQLNLEHNEFNQHAHGLNLQTNLISHETQELNRRSTEAAIVNSKASEKTSWTMLVNMVLLWITAPTTLLLQYFGSEKAMFSFERNPRTFLIAVVVMFTVLPLLTSAIYLFQRSHRSLLWLMGFRTKGSSQSHDDEKESSNLQHCPTQAAYCGTVEPEVKL
;
A
#
# COMPACT_ATOMS: atom_id res chain seq x y z
N MET A 1 61.64 -1.02 40.94
CA MET A 1 63.00 -1.48 40.60
C MET A 1 63.86 -1.35 41.85
N ASN A 2 63.92 -2.38 42.68
CA ASN A 2 64.83 -2.47 43.83
C ASN A 2 65.69 -3.71 43.60
N SER A 3 66.92 -3.51 43.13
CA SER A 3 67.91 -4.56 42.91
C SER A 3 68.62 -4.83 44.23
N SER A 4 68.02 -5.64 45.10
CA SER A 4 68.69 -6.14 46.30
C SER A 4 69.75 -7.16 45.88
N ILE A 5 71.00 -6.69 45.83
CA ILE A 5 72.20 -7.50 45.59
C ILE A 5 72.37 -8.44 46.79
N LEU A 6 72.06 -9.73 46.60
CA LEU A 6 72.42 -10.79 47.54
C LEU A 6 73.95 -10.92 47.56
N ILE A 7 74.57 -10.32 48.57
CA ILE A 7 76.00 -10.49 48.87
C ILE A 7 76.19 -11.93 49.35
N LEU A 8 76.67 -12.80 48.46
CA LEU A 8 77.15 -14.12 48.82
C LEU A 8 78.39 -13.98 49.72
N PRO A 9 78.43 -14.61 50.90
CA PRO A 9 79.61 -14.60 51.75
C PRO A 9 80.75 -15.34 51.04
N SER A 10 81.84 -14.63 50.74
CA SER A 10 83.06 -15.20 50.20
C SER A 10 83.77 -16.05 51.26
N TRP A 11 83.45 -17.34 51.29
CA TRP A 11 84.21 -18.33 52.06
C TRP A 11 85.57 -18.55 51.40
N THR A 12 86.58 -17.85 51.90
CA THR A 12 87.99 -18.16 51.59
C THR A 12 88.54 -19.08 52.69
N PRO A 13 88.88 -20.35 52.39
CA PRO A 13 89.48 -21.23 53.39
C PRO A 13 90.97 -20.89 53.52
N LYS A 14 91.28 -19.87 54.33
CA LYS A 14 92.66 -19.50 54.64
C LYS A 14 93.15 -20.29 55.86
N LYS A 15 93.90 -21.36 55.56
CA LYS A 15 95.12 -21.82 56.27
C LYS A 15 95.05 -22.04 57.79
N ARG A 16 94.89 -23.30 58.21
CA ARG A 16 95.83 -24.06 59.08
C ARG A 16 95.15 -25.36 59.52
N LEU A 17 95.40 -26.44 58.77
CA LEU A 17 95.07 -27.80 59.18
C LEU A 17 96.23 -28.71 58.73
N SER A 18 97.41 -28.40 59.24
CA SER A 18 98.61 -29.23 59.12
C SER A 18 98.92 -29.74 60.51
N GLY A 19 98.35 -30.90 60.89
CA GLY A 19 98.76 -31.55 62.14
C GLY A 19 97.79 -32.50 62.84
N LEU A 20 96.73 -33.02 62.21
CA LEU A 20 95.83 -33.98 62.89
C LEU A 20 95.06 -34.88 61.91
N LEU A 21 95.78 -35.77 61.23
CA LEU A 21 95.19 -36.90 60.51
C LEU A 21 96.18 -38.07 60.57
N GLN A 22 96.15 -38.82 61.66
CA GLN A 22 96.99 -40.01 61.79
C GLN A 22 96.29 -41.15 62.53
N THR A 23 95.03 -41.42 62.16
CA THR A 23 94.52 -42.80 62.20
C THR A 23 93.59 -43.04 60.99
N PRO A 24 93.79 -44.13 60.22
CA PRO A 24 93.02 -44.42 59.01
C PRO A 24 91.52 -44.71 59.26
N ARG A 25 91.09 -44.81 60.52
CA ARG A 25 89.67 -45.01 60.88
C ARG A 25 88.87 -43.70 60.96
N GLN A 26 89.50 -42.57 61.33
CA GLN A 26 88.81 -41.29 61.40
C GLN A 26 88.54 -40.69 60.02
N THR A 27 89.45 -40.85 59.07
CA THR A 27 89.26 -40.42 57.66
C THR A 27 88.03 -41.07 57.02
N ILE A 28 87.80 -42.36 57.28
CA ILE A 28 86.64 -43.10 56.75
C ILE A 28 85.32 -42.54 57.32
N TYR A 29 85.29 -42.15 58.59
CA TYR A 29 84.10 -41.55 59.21
C TYR A 29 83.78 -40.18 58.61
N TYR A 30 84.79 -39.30 58.47
CA TYR A 30 84.60 -38.00 57.81
C TYR A 30 84.17 -38.14 56.35
N LEU A 31 84.71 -39.11 55.60
CA LEU A 31 84.29 -39.41 54.23
C LEU A 31 82.82 -39.86 54.15
N ARG A 32 82.37 -40.72 55.10
CA ARG A 32 80.95 -41.11 55.17
C ARG A 32 80.03 -39.94 55.54
N CYS A 33 80.40 -39.12 56.53
CA CYS A 33 79.62 -37.93 56.90
C CYS A 33 79.55 -36.91 55.76
N MET A 34 80.66 -36.69 55.03
CA MET A 34 80.67 -35.81 53.86
C MET A 34 79.80 -36.36 52.73
N ASN A 35 79.86 -37.66 52.44
CA ASN A 35 78.98 -38.26 51.42
C ASN A 35 77.50 -38.17 51.80
N LEU A 36 77.16 -38.37 53.09
CA LEU A 36 75.79 -38.23 53.57
C LEU A 36 75.31 -36.78 53.49
N TRP A 37 76.17 -35.83 53.83
CA TRP A 37 75.87 -34.39 53.73
C TRP A 37 75.71 -33.95 52.28
N ILE A 38 76.57 -34.40 51.37
CA ILE A 38 76.45 -34.14 49.93
C ILE A 38 75.14 -34.71 49.39
N ALA A 39 74.76 -35.94 49.74
CA ALA A 39 73.50 -36.54 49.32
C ALA A 39 72.28 -35.77 49.85
N MET A 40 72.35 -35.26 51.09
CA MET A 40 71.30 -34.44 51.68
C MET A 40 71.16 -33.10 50.95
N VAL A 41 72.28 -32.40 50.70
CA VAL A 41 72.31 -31.15 49.95
C VAL A 41 71.83 -31.35 48.52
N GLU A 42 72.20 -32.45 47.87
CA GLU A 42 71.76 -32.76 46.50
C GLU A 42 70.25 -33.02 46.43
N LYS A 43 69.66 -33.70 47.43
CA LYS A 43 68.22 -33.91 47.52
C LYS A 43 67.46 -32.59 47.69
N GLU A 44 67.92 -31.75 48.62
CA GLU A 44 67.33 -30.42 48.84
C GLU A 44 67.49 -29.52 47.61
N TYR A 45 68.66 -29.53 46.97
CA TYR A 45 68.91 -28.77 45.75
C TYR A 45 68.02 -29.21 44.59
N LYS A 46 67.85 -30.52 44.38
CA LYS A 46 66.95 -31.07 43.36
C LYS A 46 65.50 -30.67 43.61
N TRP A 47 65.05 -30.75 44.87
CA TRP A 47 63.71 -30.32 45.25
C TRP A 47 63.50 -28.81 44.99
N LEU A 48 64.48 -27.99 45.37
CA LEU A 48 64.46 -26.55 45.17
C LEU A 48 64.48 -26.18 43.67
N MET A 49 65.29 -26.86 42.87
CA MET A 49 65.32 -26.69 41.40
C MET A 49 63.99 -27.07 40.73
N ILE A 50 63.33 -28.14 41.18
CA ILE A 50 61.99 -28.51 40.68
C ILE A 50 60.97 -27.42 41.01
N ASN A 51 60.96 -26.91 42.24
CA ASN A 51 60.06 -25.84 42.65
C ASN A 51 60.32 -24.53 41.93
N VAL A 52 61.59 -24.14 41.74
CA VAL A 52 61.97 -22.95 40.96
C VAL A 52 61.53 -23.10 39.50
N ARG A 53 61.59 -24.30 38.93
CA ARG A 53 61.15 -24.56 37.55
C ARG A 53 59.63 -24.62 37.40
N LEU A 54 58.90 -24.99 38.45
CA LEU A 54 57.44 -25.05 38.47
C LEU A 54 56.78 -23.70 38.83
N ALA A 55 57.43 -22.86 39.63
CA ALA A 55 56.95 -21.52 39.99
C ALA A 55 56.53 -20.64 38.80
N PRO A 56 57.28 -20.53 37.68
CA PRO A 56 56.84 -19.74 36.52
C PRO A 56 55.61 -20.33 35.83
N LYS A 57 55.46 -21.66 35.81
CA LYS A 57 54.28 -22.33 35.25
C LYS A 57 53.05 -22.07 36.12
N PHE A 58 53.21 -22.13 37.44
CA PHE A 58 52.15 -21.83 38.40
C PHE A 58 51.71 -20.36 38.31
N THR A 59 52.66 -19.41 38.27
CA THR A 59 52.32 -17.98 38.12
C THR A 59 51.66 -17.66 36.78
N SER A 60 52.05 -18.35 35.69
CA SER A 60 51.36 -18.24 34.40
C SER A 60 49.93 -18.77 34.47
N ALA A 61 49.71 -19.93 35.10
CA ALA A 61 48.37 -20.51 35.26
C ALA A 61 47.45 -19.61 36.11
N VAL A 62 47.97 -19.07 37.22
CA VAL A 62 47.24 -18.10 38.06
C VAL A 62 46.88 -16.83 37.28
N ARG A 63 47.79 -16.33 36.43
CA ARG A 63 47.50 -15.16 35.57
C ARG A 63 46.40 -15.47 34.56
N SER A 64 46.43 -16.64 33.93
CA SER A 64 45.39 -17.07 32.99
C SER A 64 44.04 -17.22 33.69
N LEU A 65 44.00 -17.82 34.88
CA LEU A 65 42.78 -17.92 35.69
C LEU A 65 42.22 -16.54 36.04
N LYS A 66 43.07 -15.60 36.45
CA LYS A 66 42.64 -14.23 36.75
C LYS A 66 42.12 -13.48 35.52
N ASN A 67 42.69 -13.72 34.35
CA ASN A 67 42.18 -13.13 33.11
C ASN A 67 40.82 -13.73 32.72
N LEU A 68 40.68 -15.05 32.90
CA LEU A 68 39.44 -15.76 32.65
C LEU A 68 38.33 -15.32 33.62
N GLU A 69 38.64 -15.12 34.90
CA GLU A 69 37.73 -14.52 35.89
C GLU A 69 37.24 -13.13 35.45
N LYS A 70 38.15 -12.26 34.99
CA LYS A 70 37.77 -10.95 34.45
C LYS A 70 36.91 -11.05 33.19
N SER A 71 37.18 -12.02 32.32
CA SER A 71 36.35 -12.27 31.14
C SER A 71 34.95 -12.72 31.51
N PHE A 72 34.78 -13.54 32.54
CA PHE A 72 33.47 -13.95 33.05
C PHE A 72 32.73 -12.78 33.69
N GLN A 73 33.39 -11.95 34.50
CA GLN A 73 32.80 -10.72 35.05
C GLN A 73 32.34 -9.77 33.92
N SER A 74 33.16 -9.59 32.88
CA SER A 74 32.74 -8.79 31.72
C SER A 74 31.60 -9.42 30.92
N LEU A 75 31.43 -10.74 30.97
CA LEU A 75 30.32 -11.43 30.31
C LEU A 75 29.03 -11.19 31.09
N GLU A 76 29.07 -11.29 32.41
CA GLU A 76 27.97 -10.99 33.33
C GLU A 76 27.50 -9.53 33.20
N ASP A 77 28.45 -8.57 33.12
CA ASP A 77 28.15 -7.16 32.85
C ASP A 77 27.48 -6.93 31.49
N ARG A 78 27.73 -7.79 30.50
CA ARG A 78 27.07 -7.70 29.19
C ARG A 78 25.70 -8.34 29.23
N GLU A 79 25.56 -9.48 29.89
CA GLU A 79 24.27 -10.17 30.07
C GLU A 79 23.27 -9.27 30.79
N THR A 80 23.69 -8.60 31.87
CA THR A 80 22.84 -7.62 32.56
C THR A 80 22.43 -6.47 31.65
N LYS A 81 23.35 -5.93 30.84
CA LYS A 81 23.03 -4.89 29.83
C LYS A 81 22.06 -5.39 28.77
N PHE A 82 22.18 -6.63 28.31
CA PHE A 82 21.22 -7.22 27.39
C PHE A 82 19.84 -7.35 28.03
N GLY A 83 19.78 -7.75 29.31
CA GLY A 83 18.51 -7.79 30.05
C GLY A 83 17.84 -6.43 30.19
N PHE A 84 18.60 -5.34 30.37
CA PHE A 84 18.05 -3.98 30.36
C PHE A 84 17.56 -3.56 28.97
N LEU A 85 18.30 -3.94 27.92
CA LEU A 85 17.93 -3.63 26.55
C LEU A 85 16.66 -4.36 26.12
N ASP A 86 16.49 -5.60 26.52
CA ASP A 86 15.29 -6.41 26.26
C ASP A 86 14.04 -5.75 26.86
N ARG A 87 14.10 -5.37 28.14
CA ARG A 87 13.02 -4.62 28.81
C ARG A 87 12.74 -3.28 28.13
N TYR A 88 13.76 -2.59 27.67
CA TYR A 88 13.59 -1.33 26.94
C TYR A 88 12.86 -1.55 25.61
N PHE A 89 13.12 -2.67 24.92
CA PHE A 89 12.40 -3.01 23.69
C PHE A 89 10.95 -3.41 23.97
N ASP A 90 10.67 -4.12 25.05
CA ASP A 90 9.30 -4.42 25.47
C ASP A 90 8.52 -3.14 25.77
N ASP A 91 9.09 -2.22 26.56
CA ASP A 91 8.48 -0.92 26.87
C ASP A 91 8.25 -0.09 25.58
N ALA A 92 9.22 -0.09 24.66
CA ALA A 92 9.10 0.61 23.38
C ALA A 92 8.03 -0.02 22.48
N ALA A 93 7.91 -1.34 22.47
CA ALA A 93 6.88 -2.05 21.71
C ALA A 93 5.48 -1.74 22.24
N ASP A 94 5.31 -1.67 23.56
CA ASP A 94 4.05 -1.29 24.19
C ASP A 94 3.64 0.15 23.87
N ILE A 95 4.59 1.09 23.93
CA ILE A 95 4.34 2.48 23.54
C ILE A 95 3.95 2.58 22.06
N LEU A 96 4.65 1.86 21.18
CA LEU A 96 4.35 1.85 19.75
C LEU A 96 2.95 1.25 19.48
N ASN A 97 2.60 0.15 20.14
CA ASN A 97 1.29 -0.47 20.03
C ASN A 97 0.17 0.48 20.51
N LEU A 98 0.41 1.21 21.59
CA LEU A 98 -0.56 2.17 22.10
C LEU A 98 -0.74 3.34 21.13
N GLN A 99 0.35 3.86 20.55
CA GLN A 99 0.28 4.90 19.54
C GLN A 99 -0.44 4.42 18.27
N LEU A 100 -0.12 3.22 17.77
CA LEU A 100 -0.80 2.64 16.63
C LEU A 100 -2.29 2.45 16.87
N ASN A 101 -2.69 2.01 18.06
CA ASN A 101 -4.10 1.85 18.41
C ASN A 101 -4.84 3.20 18.47
N LEU A 102 -4.19 4.26 18.96
CA LEU A 102 -4.76 5.61 18.97
C LEU A 102 -4.94 6.15 17.55
N GLU A 103 -3.89 6.07 16.71
CA GLU A 103 -3.95 6.51 15.32
C GLU A 103 -4.98 5.69 14.52
N HIS A 104 -5.06 4.38 14.77
CA HIS A 104 -6.05 3.52 14.14
C HIS A 104 -7.48 3.91 14.53
N ASN A 105 -7.72 4.23 15.81
CA ASN A 105 -9.04 4.66 16.27
C ASN A 105 -9.42 6.04 15.70
N GLU A 106 -8.48 6.98 15.64
CA GLU A 106 -8.70 8.30 15.01
C GLU A 106 -9.04 8.16 13.53
N PHE A 107 -8.26 7.35 12.80
CA PHE A 107 -8.53 7.06 11.39
C PHE A 107 -9.91 6.42 11.20
N ASN A 108 -10.29 5.47 12.06
CA ASN A 108 -11.58 4.80 11.98
C ASN A 108 -12.75 5.77 12.25
N GLN A 109 -12.61 6.70 13.20
CA GLN A 109 -13.60 7.76 13.43
C GLN A 109 -13.73 8.69 12.22
N HIS A 110 -12.62 9.08 11.61
CA HIS A 110 -12.63 9.91 10.41
C HIS A 110 -13.29 9.20 9.22
N ALA A 111 -12.93 7.93 9.00
CA ALA A 111 -13.52 7.10 7.97
C ALA A 111 -15.04 6.91 8.18
N HIS A 112 -15.48 6.72 9.43
CA HIS A 112 -16.89 6.64 9.76
C HIS A 112 -17.63 7.95 9.45
N GLY A 113 -17.04 9.10 9.79
CA GLY A 113 -17.59 10.42 9.47
C GLY A 113 -17.73 10.65 7.96
N LEU A 114 -16.72 10.29 7.17
CA LEU A 114 -16.76 10.38 5.71
C LEU A 114 -17.80 9.43 5.10
N ASN A 115 -17.98 8.24 5.66
CA ASN A 115 -19.01 7.30 5.20
C ASN A 115 -20.42 7.86 5.41
N LEU A 116 -20.67 8.50 6.57
CA LEU A 116 -21.95 9.18 6.83
C LEU A 116 -22.19 10.33 5.83
N GLN A 117 -21.18 11.16 5.55
CA GLN A 117 -21.30 12.23 4.54
C GLN A 117 -21.55 11.68 3.14
N THR A 118 -20.86 10.60 2.76
CA THR A 118 -21.05 9.95 1.45
C THR A 118 -22.46 9.38 1.32
N ASN A 119 -23.01 8.82 2.40
CA ASN A 119 -24.38 8.33 2.44
C ASN A 119 -25.40 9.47 2.23
N LEU A 120 -25.21 10.61 2.90
CA LEU A 120 -26.04 11.80 2.71
C LEU A 120 -25.98 12.31 1.26
N ILE A 121 -24.79 12.45 0.69
CA ILE A 121 -24.61 12.89 -0.71
C ILE A 121 -25.25 11.91 -1.69
N SER A 122 -25.12 10.60 -1.43
CA SER A 122 -25.74 9.55 -2.25
C SER A 122 -27.27 9.70 -2.26
N HIS A 123 -27.88 9.94 -1.09
CA HIS A 123 -29.32 10.16 -0.98
C HIS A 123 -29.76 11.43 -1.71
N GLU A 124 -29.03 12.54 -1.58
CA GLU A 124 -29.30 13.78 -2.31
C GLU A 124 -29.18 13.59 -3.84
N THR A 125 -28.17 12.85 -4.28
CA THR A 125 -27.96 12.54 -5.70
C THR A 125 -29.09 11.68 -6.24
N GLN A 126 -29.56 10.69 -5.47
CA GLN A 126 -30.69 9.85 -5.85
C GLN A 126 -31.98 10.66 -5.99
N GLU A 127 -32.26 11.57 -5.05
CA GLU A 127 -33.43 12.46 -5.12
C GLU A 127 -33.32 13.43 -6.30
N LEU A 128 -32.12 13.98 -6.57
CA LEU A 128 -31.90 14.83 -7.73
C LEU A 128 -32.13 14.06 -9.04
N ASN A 129 -31.67 12.82 -9.13
CA ASN A 129 -31.88 11.98 -10.30
C ASN A 129 -33.37 11.64 -10.49
N ARG A 130 -34.10 11.39 -9.40
CA ARG A 130 -35.56 11.23 -9.44
C ARG A 130 -36.26 12.49 -9.98
N ARG A 131 -35.90 13.68 -9.48
CA ARG A 131 -36.46 14.94 -9.98
C ARG A 131 -36.10 15.22 -11.44
N SER A 132 -34.87 14.90 -11.84
CA SER A 132 -34.40 15.04 -13.22
C SER A 132 -35.20 14.14 -14.18
N THR A 133 -35.41 12.88 -13.80
CA THR A 133 -36.21 11.93 -14.58
C THR A 133 -37.68 12.33 -14.64
N GLU A 134 -38.26 12.81 -13.54
CA GLU A 134 -39.62 13.38 -13.53
C GLU A 134 -39.75 14.60 -14.46
N ALA A 135 -38.79 15.53 -14.41
CA ALA A 135 -38.76 16.69 -15.30
C ALA A 135 -38.61 16.30 -16.78
N ALA A 136 -37.79 15.29 -17.07
CA ALA A 136 -37.64 14.74 -18.42
C ALA A 136 -38.95 14.13 -18.95
N ILE A 137 -39.71 13.43 -18.09
CA ILE A 137 -41.02 12.87 -18.43
C ILE A 137 -42.04 13.99 -18.68
N VAL A 138 -42.06 15.04 -17.86
CA VAL A 138 -42.96 16.18 -18.07
C VAL A 138 -42.62 16.91 -19.38
N ASN A 139 -41.34 17.12 -19.65
CA ASN A 139 -40.88 17.75 -20.88
C ASN A 139 -41.19 16.91 -22.12
N SER A 140 -41.02 15.58 -22.07
CA SER A 140 -41.38 14.71 -23.19
C SER A 140 -42.88 14.77 -23.48
N LYS A 141 -43.71 14.75 -22.44
CA LYS A 141 -45.18 14.89 -22.56
C LYS A 141 -45.60 16.27 -23.09
N ALA A 142 -44.91 17.34 -22.68
CA ALA A 142 -45.16 18.68 -23.20
C ALA A 142 -44.73 18.80 -24.67
N SER A 143 -43.60 18.19 -25.04
CA SER A 143 -43.11 18.12 -26.41
C SER A 143 -44.08 17.36 -27.32
N GLU A 144 -44.65 16.26 -26.84
CA GLU A 144 -45.68 15.49 -27.58
C GLU A 144 -46.91 16.35 -27.89
N LYS A 145 -47.41 17.11 -26.90
CA LYS A 145 -48.53 18.04 -27.10
C LYS A 145 -48.20 19.17 -28.07
N THR A 146 -46.99 19.71 -28.02
CA THR A 146 -46.52 20.72 -28.98
C THR A 146 -46.40 20.14 -30.37
N SER A 147 -45.90 18.91 -30.51
CA SER A 147 -45.79 18.21 -31.78
C SER A 147 -47.16 18.03 -32.43
N TRP A 148 -48.17 17.61 -31.66
CA TRP A 148 -49.54 17.49 -32.18
C TRP A 148 -50.11 18.84 -32.64
N THR A 149 -49.99 19.87 -31.81
CA THR A 149 -50.47 21.23 -32.15
C THR A 149 -49.76 21.77 -33.39
N MET A 150 -48.46 21.54 -33.53
CA MET A 150 -47.68 21.95 -34.70
C MET A 150 -48.16 21.23 -35.95
N LEU A 151 -48.43 19.92 -35.87
CA LEU A 151 -48.98 19.16 -37.00
C LEU A 151 -50.36 19.69 -37.43
N VAL A 152 -51.26 19.95 -36.48
CA VAL A 152 -52.59 20.51 -36.78
C VAL A 152 -52.48 21.89 -37.42
N ASN A 153 -51.64 22.79 -36.87
CA ASN A 153 -51.43 24.12 -37.44
C ASN A 153 -50.81 24.06 -38.84
N MET A 154 -49.88 23.13 -39.06
CA MET A 154 -49.28 22.93 -40.38
C MET A 154 -50.31 22.45 -41.40
N VAL A 155 -51.16 21.48 -41.04
CA VAL A 155 -52.25 21.00 -41.90
C VAL A 155 -53.24 22.12 -42.21
N LEU A 156 -53.62 22.92 -41.21
CA LEU A 156 -54.53 24.05 -41.40
C LEU A 156 -53.94 25.09 -42.36
N LEU A 157 -52.66 25.45 -42.21
CA LEU A 157 -51.97 26.36 -43.14
C LEU A 157 -51.91 25.79 -44.56
N TRP A 158 -51.64 24.49 -44.70
CA TRP A 158 -51.60 23.80 -45.99
C TRP A 158 -52.95 23.81 -46.72
N ILE A 159 -54.08 23.77 -46.01
CA ILE A 159 -55.42 23.83 -46.62
C ILE A 159 -55.86 25.27 -46.88
N THR A 160 -55.59 26.18 -45.93
CA THR A 160 -56.05 27.57 -46.01
C THR A 160 -55.31 28.36 -47.08
N ALA A 161 -53.99 28.24 -47.20
CA ALA A 161 -53.18 28.97 -48.19
C ALA A 161 -53.63 28.78 -49.66
N PRO A 162 -53.85 27.56 -50.18
CA PRO A 162 -54.35 27.37 -51.54
C PRO A 162 -55.79 27.86 -51.70
N THR A 163 -56.61 27.71 -50.66
CA THR A 163 -58.01 28.17 -50.67
C THR A 163 -58.09 29.69 -50.74
N THR A 164 -57.26 30.40 -49.98
CA THR A 164 -57.18 31.87 -50.03
C THR A 164 -56.63 32.34 -51.36
N LEU A 165 -55.61 31.69 -51.92
CA LEU A 165 -55.11 32.00 -53.27
C LEU A 165 -56.19 31.81 -54.34
N LEU A 166 -56.95 30.72 -54.27
CA LEU A 166 -58.05 30.46 -55.19
C LEU A 166 -59.15 31.53 -55.06
N LEU A 167 -59.55 31.84 -53.83
CA LEU A 167 -60.58 32.84 -53.55
C LEU A 167 -60.14 34.23 -54.02
N GLN A 168 -58.88 34.60 -53.80
CA GLN A 168 -58.30 35.86 -54.23
C GLN A 168 -58.20 35.93 -55.76
N TYR A 169 -57.85 34.82 -56.42
CA TYR A 169 -57.82 34.74 -57.88
C TYR A 169 -59.19 34.99 -58.50
N PHE A 170 -60.24 34.32 -58.02
CA PHE A 170 -61.60 34.48 -58.54
C PHE A 170 -62.30 35.78 -58.08
N GLY A 171 -61.94 36.30 -56.90
CA GLY A 171 -62.50 37.54 -56.35
C GLY A 171 -61.83 38.82 -56.86
N SER A 172 -60.64 38.74 -57.46
CA SER A 172 -59.97 39.91 -58.01
C SER A 172 -60.70 40.46 -59.24
N GLU A 173 -60.97 41.76 -59.32
CA GLU A 173 -61.64 42.35 -60.49
C GLU A 173 -60.81 42.21 -61.77
N LYS A 174 -59.49 42.32 -61.66
CA LYS A 174 -58.56 42.20 -62.79
C LYS A 174 -58.21 40.75 -63.09
N ALA A 175 -58.43 40.34 -64.34
CA ALA A 175 -58.02 39.02 -64.81
C ALA A 175 -56.49 38.95 -64.89
N MET A 176 -55.84 38.33 -63.88
CA MET A 176 -54.40 38.05 -63.93
C MET A 176 -54.05 36.95 -64.93
N PHE A 177 -55.02 36.09 -65.27
CA PHE A 177 -54.89 35.05 -66.28
C PHE A 177 -56.08 35.11 -67.23
N SER A 178 -55.87 34.78 -68.50
CA SER A 178 -56.85 34.87 -69.60
C SER A 178 -57.96 33.81 -69.55
N PHE A 179 -58.25 33.22 -68.39
CA PHE A 179 -59.28 32.20 -68.25
C PHE A 179 -60.66 32.82 -68.06
N GLU A 180 -61.65 32.28 -68.77
CA GLU A 180 -63.04 32.70 -68.65
C GLU A 180 -63.60 32.29 -67.28
N ARG A 181 -64.03 33.29 -66.49
CA ARG A 181 -64.52 33.11 -65.12
C ARG A 181 -65.93 32.55 -65.15
N ASN A 182 -66.03 31.24 -64.98
CA ASN A 182 -67.30 30.52 -64.94
C ASN A 182 -67.38 29.73 -63.62
N PRO A 183 -68.53 29.65 -62.93
CA PRO A 183 -68.66 28.79 -61.75
C PRO A 183 -68.21 27.33 -61.99
N ARG A 184 -68.29 26.85 -63.24
CA ARG A 184 -67.75 25.53 -63.63
C ARG A 184 -66.23 25.47 -63.54
N THR A 185 -65.52 26.51 -63.98
CA THR A 185 -64.04 26.55 -63.93
C THR A 185 -63.53 26.71 -62.50
N PHE A 186 -64.28 27.38 -61.62
CA PHE A 186 -64.01 27.40 -60.18
C PHE A 186 -64.04 26.00 -59.55
N LEU A 187 -65.12 25.23 -59.80
CA LEU A 187 -65.24 23.86 -59.29
C LEU A 187 -64.10 22.96 -59.77
N ILE A 188 -63.75 23.04 -61.06
CA ILE A 188 -62.62 22.29 -61.62
C ILE A 188 -61.32 22.69 -60.92
N ALA A 189 -61.08 23.98 -60.71
CA ALA A 189 -59.87 24.46 -60.03
C ALA A 189 -59.78 24.01 -58.56
N VAL A 190 -60.91 23.96 -57.83
CA VAL A 190 -60.97 23.39 -56.48
C VAL A 190 -60.59 21.90 -56.51
N VAL A 191 -61.16 21.12 -57.42
CA VAL A 191 -60.87 19.67 -57.54
C VAL A 191 -59.41 19.42 -57.92
N VAL A 192 -58.87 20.21 -58.85
CA VAL A 192 -57.46 20.15 -59.23
C VAL A 192 -56.56 20.52 -58.05
N MET A 193 -56.87 21.57 -57.30
CA MET A 193 -56.13 21.92 -56.08
C MET A 193 -56.15 20.78 -55.05
N PHE A 194 -57.32 20.19 -54.80
CA PHE A 194 -57.48 19.07 -53.86
C PHE A 194 -56.72 17.81 -54.28
N THR A 195 -56.43 17.63 -55.57
CA THR A 195 -55.66 16.47 -56.07
C THR A 195 -54.17 16.75 -56.14
N VAL A 196 -53.77 17.97 -56.54
CA VAL A 196 -52.36 18.36 -56.67
C VAL A 196 -51.69 18.51 -55.30
N LEU A 197 -52.38 19.05 -54.29
CA LEU A 197 -51.83 19.20 -52.95
C LEU A 197 -51.35 17.88 -52.30
N PRO A 198 -52.16 16.81 -52.22
CA PRO A 198 -51.73 15.54 -51.63
C PRO A 198 -50.63 14.84 -52.43
N LEU A 199 -50.58 15.06 -53.76
CA LEU A 199 -49.47 14.60 -54.60
C LEU A 199 -48.17 15.32 -54.24
N LEU A 200 -48.22 16.64 -54.05
CA LEU A 200 -47.06 17.44 -53.69
C LEU A 200 -46.55 17.11 -52.27
N THR A 201 -47.45 16.96 -51.28
CA THR A 201 -47.05 16.55 -49.92
C THR A 201 -46.43 15.15 -49.91
N SER A 202 -46.96 14.22 -50.69
CA SER A 202 -46.38 12.88 -50.85
C SER A 202 -44.99 12.91 -51.47
N ALA A 203 -44.80 13.74 -52.50
CA ALA A 203 -43.49 13.94 -53.14
C ALA A 203 -42.47 14.53 -52.16
N ILE A 204 -42.84 15.56 -51.39
CA ILE A 204 -41.97 16.17 -50.38
C ILE A 204 -41.64 15.16 -49.27
N TYR A 205 -42.60 14.35 -48.82
CA TYR A 205 -42.38 13.33 -47.81
C TYR A 205 -41.38 12.27 -48.28
N LEU A 206 -41.54 11.77 -49.51
CA LEU A 206 -40.59 10.82 -50.10
C LEU A 206 -39.20 11.42 -50.25
N PHE A 207 -39.12 12.68 -50.68
CA PHE A 207 -37.86 13.41 -50.80
C PHE A 207 -37.16 13.58 -49.44
N GLN A 208 -37.89 13.99 -48.40
CA GLN A 208 -37.36 14.11 -47.04
C GLN A 208 -36.92 12.76 -46.45
N ARG A 209 -37.70 11.69 -46.66
CA ARG A 209 -37.35 10.33 -46.22
C ARG A 209 -36.07 9.84 -46.89
N SER A 210 -35.93 10.09 -48.19
CA SER A 210 -34.71 9.79 -48.95
C SER A 210 -33.52 10.57 -48.40
N HIS A 211 -33.67 11.88 -48.18
CA HIS A 211 -32.60 12.73 -47.64
C HIS A 211 -32.18 12.34 -46.21
N ARG A 212 -33.11 11.99 -45.33
CA ARG A 212 -32.79 11.47 -43.99
C ARG A 212 -32.03 10.16 -44.04
N SER A 213 -32.38 9.26 -44.96
CA SER A 213 -31.67 7.98 -45.14
C SER A 213 -30.23 8.21 -45.62
N LEU A 214 -30.02 9.16 -46.53
CA LEU A 214 -28.69 9.60 -46.97
C LEU A 214 -27.87 10.22 -45.83
N LEU A 215 -28.47 11.12 -45.03
CA LEU A 215 -27.79 11.71 -43.88
C LEU A 215 -27.44 10.67 -42.80
N TRP A 216 -28.30 9.69 -42.58
CA TRP A 216 -28.02 8.60 -41.64
C TRP A 216 -26.85 7.73 -42.13
N LEU A 217 -26.80 7.44 -43.43
CA LEU A 217 -25.67 6.76 -44.07
C LEU A 217 -24.36 7.56 -43.99
N MET A 218 -24.42 8.90 -44.09
CA MET A 218 -23.24 9.76 -43.96
C MET A 218 -22.80 9.95 -42.49
N GLY A 219 -23.75 10.03 -41.55
CA GLY A 219 -23.48 10.28 -40.12
C GLY A 219 -22.92 9.09 -39.36
N PHE A 220 -23.19 7.85 -39.79
CA PHE A 220 -22.58 6.66 -39.19
C PHE A 220 -21.10 6.49 -39.55
N ARG A 221 -20.57 7.23 -40.52
CA ARG A 221 -19.18 7.11 -40.96
C ARG A 221 -18.17 7.96 -40.15
N THR A 222 -18.62 8.85 -39.27
CA THR A 222 -17.73 9.79 -38.55
C THR A 222 -17.53 9.49 -37.05
N LYS A 223 -18.15 8.45 -36.49
CA LYS A 223 -18.04 8.10 -35.06
C LYS A 223 -17.57 6.66 -34.81
N GLY A 224 -16.56 6.21 -35.56
CA GLY A 224 -15.98 4.87 -35.44
C GLY A 224 -14.46 4.80 -35.25
N SER A 225 -13.77 5.90 -34.90
CA SER A 225 -12.29 5.91 -34.81
C SER A 225 -11.70 6.62 -33.60
N SER A 226 -12.45 6.84 -32.52
CA SER A 226 -11.81 7.24 -31.25
C SER A 226 -12.53 6.62 -30.08
N GLN A 227 -11.72 6.00 -29.22
CA GLN A 227 -12.02 5.47 -27.90
C GLN A 227 -12.40 3.98 -27.82
N SER A 228 -11.51 3.14 -28.34
CA SER A 228 -11.20 1.83 -27.72
C SER A 228 -9.74 1.83 -27.29
N HIS A 229 -9.44 2.53 -26.21
CA HIS A 229 -8.26 2.29 -25.39
C HIS A 229 -8.66 2.74 -23.99
N ASP A 230 -8.74 1.76 -23.09
CA ASP A 230 -8.61 1.82 -21.62
C ASP A 230 -9.56 2.82 -20.91
N ASP A 231 -10.54 2.46 -20.09
CA ASP A 231 -10.62 1.48 -19.01
C ASP A 231 -12.10 1.37 -18.60
N GLU A 232 -12.61 0.16 -18.37
CA GLU A 232 -13.73 -0.20 -17.46
C GLU A 232 -14.34 -1.55 -17.89
N LYS A 233 -13.51 -2.58 -17.85
CA LYS A 233 -13.97 -3.94 -17.58
C LYS A 233 -13.56 -4.32 -16.16
N GLU A 234 -14.01 -3.55 -15.17
CA GLU A 234 -13.85 -3.93 -13.77
C GLU A 234 -14.94 -3.31 -12.88
N SER A 235 -16.22 -3.58 -13.16
CA SER A 235 -17.32 -3.37 -12.19
C SER A 235 -18.63 -4.05 -12.59
N SER A 236 -18.56 -5.31 -13.00
CA SER A 236 -19.75 -6.16 -13.13
C SER A 236 -19.42 -7.61 -12.79
N ASN A 237 -18.86 -7.81 -11.59
CA ASN A 237 -18.87 -9.12 -10.93
C ASN A 237 -18.74 -9.03 -9.40
N LEU A 238 -19.44 -8.08 -8.77
CA LEU A 238 -19.65 -8.10 -7.32
C LEU A 238 -21.10 -7.76 -6.97
N GLN A 239 -22.02 -8.60 -7.48
CA GLN A 239 -23.39 -8.60 -6.99
C GLN A 239 -23.96 -10.01 -6.93
N HIS A 240 -23.37 -10.86 -6.08
CA HIS A 240 -24.10 -11.83 -5.26
C HIS A 240 -23.12 -12.60 -4.36
N CYS A 241 -23.12 -12.27 -3.07
CA CYS A 241 -22.79 -13.25 -2.03
C CYS A 241 -23.65 -12.95 -0.80
N PRO A 242 -24.79 -13.64 -0.62
CA PRO A 242 -25.52 -13.63 0.64
C PRO A 242 -25.09 -14.85 1.46
N THR A 243 -24.12 -14.71 2.36
CA THR A 243 -23.87 -15.65 3.48
C THR A 243 -22.89 -14.97 4.44
N GLN A 244 -23.30 -14.44 5.59
CA GLN A 244 -23.45 -15.21 6.83
C GLN A 244 -22.46 -16.38 6.93
N ALA A 245 -21.28 -16.14 7.48
CA ALA A 245 -20.59 -17.11 8.32
C ALA A 245 -19.66 -16.35 9.27
N ALA A 246 -19.78 -16.68 10.54
CA ALA A 246 -19.05 -16.09 11.63
C ALA A 246 -17.53 -16.28 11.46
N TYR A 247 -16.76 -15.23 11.75
CA TYR A 247 -15.43 -15.37 12.31
C TYR A 247 -15.35 -14.48 13.55
N CYS A 248 -15.84 -15.04 14.65
CA CYS A 248 -15.40 -14.67 15.98
C CYS A 248 -14.03 -15.34 16.15
N GLY A 249 -12.98 -14.65 15.76
CA GLY A 249 -11.60 -15.04 16.04
C GLY A 249 -11.19 -14.47 17.39
N THR A 250 -11.50 -15.19 18.46
CA THR A 250 -10.85 -15.04 19.76
C THR A 250 -9.37 -15.37 19.56
N VAL A 251 -8.52 -14.35 19.53
CA VAL A 251 -7.08 -14.53 19.66
C VAL A 251 -6.78 -14.59 21.16
N GLU A 252 -6.69 -15.82 21.69
CA GLU A 252 -6.01 -16.11 22.95
C GLU A 252 -4.51 -15.90 22.75
N PRO A 253 -3.82 -15.09 23.58
CA PRO A 253 -2.40 -15.23 23.75
C PRO A 253 -2.12 -16.37 24.75
N GLU A 254 -1.74 -17.54 24.22
CA GLU A 254 -1.01 -18.57 24.96
C GLU A 254 0.36 -17.98 25.37
N VAL A 255 0.44 -17.42 26.58
CA VAL A 255 1.74 -17.16 27.24
C VAL A 255 2.18 -18.49 27.86
N LYS A 256 3.08 -19.19 27.16
CA LYS A 256 3.84 -20.29 27.77
C LYS A 256 4.92 -19.69 28.68
N LEU A 257 4.98 -20.25 29.90
CA LEU A 257 5.90 -19.94 31.00
C LEU A 257 7.37 -19.83 30.55
#